data_AF-A0AAU2ZMB9-F1
#
_entry.id   AF-A0AAU2ZMB9-F1
#
_cell.length_a   1.000
_cell.length_b   1.000
_cell.length_c   1.000
_cell.angle_alpha   90.00
_cell.angle_beta   90.00
_cell.angle_gamma   90.00
#
_symmetry.space_group_name_H-M   'P 1'
#
loop_
_entity.id
_entity.type
_entity.pdbx_description
1 polymer ?
#
loop_
_entity_poly.entity_id
_entity_poly.type
_entity_poly.pdbx_seq_one_letter_code
_entity_poly.pdbx_strand_id
1 'polypeptide(L)'
;MPFDQAVEESETELRMRGPLRWQVDTVIADAAACRPWLGLPARGLLSLGLIDCSAVGVLLIENEDAFTQVCKHPEIADRWLCMWGAGYATHGLAAFLKAMAPLPVAAWQDLDAHGIQIIANLTERIGRPVTPVGMDVSLYKVGTKYRQKPEKQEENLKLAERLAVSGPPSLRALAAEITRNGGDGCEHETLYDEVVPTMADTLDRITDGSDPPPGPAEEPPRCDDTG
;
A
#
# COMPACT_ATOMS: atom_id res chain seq x y z
N MET A 1 -5.16 32.92 -26.23
CA MET A 1 -5.18 31.67 -25.45
C MET A 1 -6.13 31.88 -24.27
N PRO A 2 -7.17 31.06 -24.09
CA PRO A 2 -8.03 31.15 -22.90
C PRO A 2 -7.27 30.74 -21.64
N PHE A 3 -7.62 31.33 -20.50
CA PHE A 3 -7.00 31.07 -19.19
C PHE A 3 -7.17 29.63 -18.69
N ASP A 4 -8.07 28.87 -19.32
CA ASP A 4 -8.41 27.48 -18.96
C ASP A 4 -7.41 26.44 -19.52
N GLN A 5 -6.33 26.89 -20.18
CA GLN A 5 -5.29 26.01 -20.74
C GLN A 5 -3.93 26.10 -20.02
N ALA A 6 -3.86 26.71 -18.83
CA ALA A 6 -2.62 26.86 -18.09
C ALA A 6 -2.78 26.58 -16.59
N VAL A 7 -3.44 25.47 -16.24
CA VAL A 7 -3.08 24.78 -15.00
C VAL A 7 -2.11 23.68 -15.43
N GLU A 8 -0.82 24.01 -15.46
CA GLU A 8 0.20 22.96 -15.39
C GLU A 8 -0.09 22.17 -14.12
N GLU A 9 -0.56 20.92 -14.25
CA GLU A 9 -0.66 20.02 -13.10
C GLU A 9 0.69 20.05 -12.38
N SER A 10 0.68 20.48 -11.12
CA SER A 10 1.88 20.63 -10.31
C SER A 10 2.63 19.31 -10.25
N GLU A 11 3.92 19.35 -10.55
CA GLU A 11 4.80 18.18 -10.43
C GLU A 11 4.70 17.59 -9.03
N THR A 12 4.53 16.27 -8.95
CA THR A 12 4.39 15.56 -7.67
C THR A 12 5.69 14.84 -7.36
N GLU A 13 6.18 14.96 -6.13
CA GLU A 13 7.34 14.21 -5.68
C GLU A 13 6.95 12.74 -5.44
N LEU A 14 7.72 11.81 -6.03
CA LEU A 14 7.72 10.40 -5.69
C LEU A 14 8.92 10.12 -4.79
N ARG A 15 8.67 9.78 -3.53
CA ARG A 15 9.72 9.38 -2.58
C ARG A 15 9.90 7.88 -2.64
N MET A 16 11.13 7.44 -2.87
CA MET A 16 11.43 6.03 -3.06
C MET A 16 12.81 5.63 -2.55
N ARG A 17 12.94 4.36 -2.19
CA ARG A 17 14.19 3.68 -1.85
C ARG A 17 14.13 2.29 -2.47
N GLY A 18 15.16 1.92 -3.23
CA GLY A 18 15.15 0.62 -3.90
C GLY A 18 16.16 0.54 -5.02
N PRO A 19 16.27 -0.62 -5.68
CA PRO A 19 17.15 -0.83 -6.82
C PRO A 19 16.58 -0.17 -8.09
N LEU A 20 16.54 1.17 -8.09
CA LEU A 20 16.15 2.02 -9.20
C LEU A 20 17.18 3.12 -9.41
N ARG A 21 17.62 3.28 -10.65
CA ARG A 21 18.47 4.36 -11.11
C ARG A 21 17.77 5.11 -12.24
N TRP A 22 17.70 6.42 -12.11
CA TRP A 22 17.22 7.32 -13.14
C TRP A 22 18.38 8.12 -13.71
N GLN A 23 18.49 8.17 -15.03
CA GLN A 23 19.56 8.88 -15.72
C GLN A 23 19.01 9.87 -16.75
N VAL A 24 19.45 11.12 -16.66
CA VAL A 24 19.21 12.19 -17.63
C VAL A 24 20.57 12.72 -18.07
N ASP A 25 20.94 12.47 -19.32
CA ASP A 25 22.27 12.77 -19.86
C ASP A 25 23.41 12.22 -18.98
N THR A 26 24.11 13.11 -18.27
CA THR A 26 25.22 12.79 -17.35
C THR A 26 24.80 12.74 -15.89
N VAL A 27 23.57 13.15 -15.57
CA VAL A 27 23.03 13.16 -14.21
C VAL A 27 22.44 11.80 -13.88
N ILE A 28 22.85 11.26 -12.74
CA ILE A 28 22.40 9.96 -12.23
C ILE A 28 21.79 10.18 -10.85
N ALA A 29 20.55 9.74 -10.72
CA ALA A 29 19.81 9.63 -9.47
C ALA A 29 19.68 8.14 -9.12
N ASP A 30 20.39 7.71 -8.08
CA ASP A 30 20.40 6.31 -7.64
C ASP A 30 19.64 6.18 -6.31
N ALA A 31 18.41 5.65 -6.39
CA ALA A 31 17.57 5.44 -5.22
C ALA A 31 18.13 4.37 -4.28
N ALA A 32 19.06 3.50 -4.74
CA ALA A 32 19.68 2.47 -3.91
C ALA A 32 20.79 3.05 -3.03
N ALA A 33 21.46 4.11 -3.49
CA ALA A 33 22.53 4.80 -2.78
C ALA A 33 22.00 5.77 -1.70
N CYS A 34 20.75 6.21 -1.79
CA CYS A 34 20.18 7.19 -0.87
C CYS A 34 19.78 6.58 0.48
N ARG A 35 19.98 7.35 1.55
CA ARG A 35 19.48 7.06 2.91
C ARG A 35 18.94 8.37 3.49
N PRO A 36 17.67 8.43 3.96
CA PRO A 36 16.72 7.32 4.02
C PRO A 36 16.08 6.97 2.67
N TRP A 37 15.87 7.92 1.77
CA TRP A 37 15.20 7.75 0.47
C TRP A 37 15.56 8.90 -0.48
N LEU A 38 15.10 8.80 -1.74
CA LEU A 38 15.25 9.81 -2.78
C LEU A 38 13.88 10.31 -3.24
N GLY A 39 13.72 11.62 -3.39
CA GLY A 39 12.55 12.24 -4.00
C GLY A 39 12.80 12.57 -5.47
N LEU A 40 11.94 12.11 -6.37
CA LEU A 40 12.02 12.40 -7.81
C LEU A 40 10.71 12.97 -8.35
N PRO A 41 10.75 13.90 -9.31
CA PRO A 41 9.55 14.43 -9.94
C PRO A 41 8.85 13.34 -10.76
N ALA A 42 7.56 13.09 -10.51
CA ALA A 42 6.81 12.00 -11.12
C ALA A 42 6.78 12.06 -12.66
N ARG A 43 6.50 13.25 -13.24
CA ARG A 43 6.47 13.41 -14.71
C ARG A 43 7.87 13.38 -15.26
N GLY A 44 8.80 14.12 -14.64
CA GLY A 44 10.21 14.14 -15.03
C GLY A 44 10.83 12.73 -15.12
N LEU A 45 10.52 11.87 -14.15
CA LEU A 45 10.98 10.49 -14.08
C LEU A 45 10.59 9.69 -15.35
N LEU A 46 9.39 9.91 -15.86
CA LEU A 46 8.84 9.20 -17.03
C LEU A 46 9.18 9.86 -18.37
N SER A 47 9.43 11.17 -18.40
CA SER A 47 9.54 11.92 -19.67
C SER A 47 10.94 12.38 -20.06
N LEU A 48 11.90 12.43 -19.11
CA LEU A 48 13.20 13.08 -19.35
C LEU A 48 14.38 12.12 -19.38
N GLY A 49 14.25 10.90 -18.85
CA GLY A 49 15.39 10.02 -18.62
C GLY A 49 15.13 8.54 -18.83
N LEU A 50 16.19 7.76 -18.71
CA LEU A 50 16.15 6.30 -18.70
C LEU A 50 16.00 5.82 -17.26
N ILE A 51 15.09 4.85 -17.07
CA ILE A 51 14.92 4.16 -15.79
C ILE A 51 15.57 2.78 -15.93
N ASP A 52 16.56 2.50 -15.09
CA ASP A 52 17.12 1.18 -14.87
C ASP A 52 16.63 0.69 -13.51
N CYS A 53 15.83 -0.37 -13.49
CA CYS A 53 15.19 -0.88 -12.29
C CYS A 53 15.35 -2.40 -12.25
N SER A 54 15.99 -2.90 -11.19
CA SER A 54 16.15 -4.34 -10.92
C SER A 54 15.31 -4.82 -9.73
N ALA A 55 14.34 -4.00 -9.30
CA ALA A 55 13.41 -4.37 -8.24
C ALA A 55 12.56 -5.58 -8.66
N VAL A 56 12.29 -6.48 -7.71
CA VAL A 56 11.40 -7.62 -7.93
C VAL A 56 9.91 -7.24 -7.80
N GLY A 57 9.62 -6.06 -7.27
CA GLY A 57 8.28 -5.54 -7.05
C GLY A 57 8.30 -4.11 -6.50
N VAL A 58 7.14 -3.48 -6.44
CA VAL A 58 6.95 -2.15 -5.82
C VAL A 58 6.14 -2.30 -4.54
N LEU A 59 6.64 -1.75 -3.43
CA LEU A 59 5.96 -1.71 -2.14
C LEU A 59 5.54 -0.28 -1.83
N LEU A 60 4.23 -0.05 -1.72
CA LEU A 60 3.64 1.23 -1.34
C LEU A 60 3.33 1.25 0.15
N ILE A 61 3.79 2.29 0.85
CA ILE A 61 3.58 2.46 2.29
C ILE A 61 2.92 3.83 2.50
N GLU A 62 1.78 3.85 3.16
CA GLU A 62 0.99 5.07 3.35
C GLU A 62 1.65 6.08 4.30
N ASN A 63 2.12 5.60 5.46
CA ASN A 63 2.66 6.43 6.52
C ASN A 63 4.15 6.73 6.28
N GLU A 64 4.56 7.99 6.47
CA GLU A 64 5.94 8.44 6.21
C GLU A 64 6.96 7.83 7.18
N ASP A 65 6.59 7.66 8.45
CA ASP A 65 7.45 7.05 9.46
C ASP A 65 7.62 5.56 9.18
N ALA A 66 6.53 4.83 8.90
CA ALA A 66 6.58 3.44 8.49
C ALA A 66 7.43 3.25 7.23
N PHE A 67 7.25 4.13 6.23
CA PHE A 67 8.07 4.13 5.01
C PHE A 67 9.56 4.29 5.33
N THR A 68 9.90 5.28 6.17
CA THR A 68 11.27 5.56 6.57
C THR A 68 11.89 4.38 7.34
N GLN A 69 11.09 3.70 8.15
CA GLN A 69 11.56 2.50 8.85
C GLN A 69 11.78 1.33 7.91
N VAL A 70 10.82 1.01 7.02
CA VAL A 70 10.98 -0.06 6.03
C VAL A 70 12.22 0.16 5.16
N CYS A 71 12.53 1.41 4.81
CA CYS A 71 13.75 1.76 4.06
C CYS A 71 15.07 1.37 4.76
N LYS A 72 15.04 1.08 6.08
CA LYS A 72 16.21 0.64 6.85
C LYS A 72 16.45 -0.87 6.81
N HIS A 73 15.50 -1.66 6.27
CA HIS A 73 15.56 -3.12 6.19
C HIS A 73 16.12 -3.55 4.83
N PRO A 74 17.41 -3.94 4.71
CA PRO A 74 18.01 -4.30 3.43
C PRO A 74 17.32 -5.49 2.75
N GLU A 75 16.82 -6.45 3.54
CA GLU A 75 16.06 -7.61 3.07
C GLU A 75 14.80 -7.21 2.26
N ILE A 76 14.27 -6.00 2.49
CA ILE A 76 13.17 -5.42 1.72
C ILE A 76 13.71 -4.42 0.71
N ALA A 77 14.42 -3.38 1.17
CA ALA A 77 14.80 -2.20 0.40
C ALA A 77 15.88 -2.43 -0.68
N ASP A 78 16.60 -3.56 -0.65
CA ASP A 78 17.55 -3.91 -1.72
C ASP A 78 16.92 -4.79 -2.80
N ARG A 79 15.69 -5.29 -2.57
CA ARG A 79 14.96 -6.16 -3.51
C ARG A 79 13.71 -5.48 -4.08
N TRP A 80 13.00 -4.74 -3.25
CA TRP A 80 11.76 -4.05 -3.61
C TRP A 80 11.99 -2.54 -3.76
N LEU A 81 11.26 -1.93 -4.69
CA LEU A 81 11.15 -0.48 -4.76
C LEU A 81 10.13 -0.02 -3.71
N CYS A 82 10.61 0.42 -2.55
CA CYS A 82 9.78 0.97 -1.49
C CYS A 82 9.42 2.41 -1.86
N MET A 83 8.15 2.77 -1.77
CA MET A 83 7.64 4.08 -2.13
C MET A 83 6.65 4.58 -1.08
N TRP A 84 6.71 5.87 -0.80
CA TRP A 84 5.70 6.52 0.03
C TRP A 84 4.46 6.84 -0.81
N GLY A 85 3.29 6.36 -0.36
CA GLY A 85 2.02 6.50 -1.07
C GLY A 85 1.21 7.76 -0.76
N ALA A 86 1.52 8.45 0.35
CA ALA A 86 0.88 9.69 0.79
C ALA A 86 -0.68 9.67 0.81
N GLY A 87 -1.28 8.52 1.13
CA GLY A 87 -2.74 8.36 1.30
C GLY A 87 -3.58 8.46 0.01
N TYR A 88 -3.02 8.78 -1.16
CA TYR A 88 -3.76 8.79 -2.42
C TYR A 88 -2.89 8.48 -3.62
N ALA A 89 -3.43 7.65 -4.52
CA ALA A 89 -2.86 7.37 -5.83
C ALA A 89 -2.87 8.61 -6.74
N THR A 90 -1.89 9.52 -6.58
CA THR A 90 -1.73 10.68 -7.47
C THR A 90 -1.61 10.22 -8.93
N HIS A 91 -1.96 11.10 -9.88
CA HIS A 91 -1.85 10.77 -11.31
C HIS A 91 -0.43 10.31 -11.68
N GLY A 92 0.59 11.01 -11.13
CA GLY A 92 2.00 10.66 -11.28
C GLY A 92 2.36 9.28 -10.74
N LEU A 93 1.90 8.93 -9.52
CA LEU A 93 2.15 7.60 -8.96
C LEU A 93 1.51 6.49 -9.81
N ALA A 94 0.26 6.67 -10.22
CA ALA A 94 -0.42 5.67 -11.06
C ALA A 94 0.26 5.52 -12.44
N ALA A 95 0.70 6.62 -13.06
CA ALA A 95 1.45 6.57 -14.32
C ALA A 95 2.79 5.85 -14.16
N PHE A 96 3.51 6.12 -13.07
CA PHE A 96 4.75 5.45 -12.74
C PHE A 96 4.55 3.94 -12.55
N LEU A 97 3.57 3.54 -11.76
CA LEU A 97 3.25 2.13 -11.52
C LEU A 97 2.81 1.38 -12.77
N LYS A 98 2.18 2.06 -13.74
CA LYS A 98 1.90 1.49 -15.07
C LYS A 98 3.17 1.26 -15.87
N ALA A 99 4.10 2.21 -15.86
CA ALA A 99 5.37 2.10 -16.57
C ALA A 99 6.27 1.00 -16.00
N MET A 100 6.14 0.69 -14.71
CA MET A 100 6.87 -0.40 -14.04
C MET A 100 6.26 -1.79 -14.25
N ALA A 101 5.24 -1.95 -15.10
CA ALA A 101 4.75 -3.27 -15.44
C ALA A 101 5.85 -4.12 -16.13
N PRO A 102 5.97 -5.44 -15.83
CA PRO A 102 5.00 -6.27 -15.12
C PRO A 102 5.22 -6.43 -13.61
N LEU A 103 6.10 -5.65 -12.97
CA LEU A 103 6.45 -5.83 -11.55
C LEU A 103 5.23 -5.88 -10.62
N PRO A 104 5.11 -6.86 -9.70
CA PRO A 104 4.01 -6.91 -8.74
C PRO A 104 3.97 -5.63 -7.88
N VAL A 105 2.77 -5.24 -7.48
CA VAL A 105 2.55 -4.08 -6.59
C VAL A 105 1.96 -4.58 -5.29
N ALA A 106 2.66 -4.33 -4.20
CA ALA A 106 2.21 -4.54 -2.84
C ALA A 106 1.89 -3.19 -2.19
N ALA A 107 0.92 -3.16 -1.27
CA ALA A 107 0.58 -1.96 -0.54
C ALA A 107 0.28 -2.26 0.93
N TRP A 108 0.87 -1.46 1.83
CA TRP A 108 0.56 -1.43 3.25
C TRP A 108 -0.08 -0.08 3.57
N GLN A 109 -1.37 -0.10 3.88
CA GLN A 109 -2.20 1.06 4.23
C GLN A 109 -2.76 0.89 5.64
N ASP A 110 -3.39 1.93 6.17
CA ASP A 110 -4.13 1.87 7.43
C ASP A 110 -5.22 0.79 7.38
N LEU A 111 -5.46 0.11 8.53
CA LEU A 111 -6.49 -0.94 8.63
C LEU A 111 -7.85 -0.29 8.89
N ASP A 112 -8.31 0.49 7.91
CA ASP A 112 -9.57 1.18 7.92
C ASP A 112 -10.26 1.12 6.53
N ALA A 113 -11.44 1.71 6.44
CA ALA A 113 -12.23 1.69 5.21
C ALA A 113 -11.58 2.52 4.09
N HIS A 114 -10.78 3.54 4.42
CA HIS A 114 -10.08 4.39 3.45
C HIS A 114 -8.84 3.70 2.88
N GLY A 115 -8.03 3.03 3.69
CA GLY A 115 -6.89 2.22 3.26
C GLY A 115 -7.31 1.16 2.24
N ILE A 116 -8.44 0.47 2.49
CA ILE A 116 -9.03 -0.47 1.52
C ILE A 116 -9.46 0.26 0.24
N GLN A 117 -10.10 1.42 0.34
CA GLN A 117 -10.52 2.21 -0.81
C GLN A 117 -9.34 2.72 -1.65
N ILE A 118 -8.20 3.05 -1.03
CA ILE A 118 -6.96 3.44 -1.74
C ILE A 118 -6.46 2.28 -2.60
N ILE A 119 -6.38 1.07 -2.04
CA ILE A 119 -5.97 -0.13 -2.78
C ILE A 119 -6.94 -0.42 -3.93
N ALA A 120 -8.25 -0.31 -3.70
CA ALA A 120 -9.26 -0.50 -4.73
C ALA A 120 -9.11 0.49 -5.88
N ASN A 121 -9.01 1.79 -5.56
CA ASN A 121 -8.83 2.87 -6.54
C ASN A 121 -7.53 2.70 -7.32
N LEU A 122 -6.45 2.32 -6.63
CA LEU A 122 -5.16 2.14 -7.28
C LEU A 122 -5.20 0.95 -8.24
N THR A 123 -5.76 -0.18 -7.81
CA THR A 123 -5.96 -1.39 -8.65
C THR A 123 -6.70 -1.06 -9.94
N GLU A 124 -7.80 -0.32 -9.85
CA GLU A 124 -8.55 0.14 -11.03
C GLU A 124 -7.71 1.05 -11.91
N ARG A 125 -7.06 2.06 -11.30
CA ARG A 125 -6.24 3.04 -12.03
C ARG A 125 -5.11 2.40 -12.80
N ILE A 126 -4.39 1.43 -12.22
CA ILE A 126 -3.24 0.78 -12.84
C ILE A 126 -3.63 -0.42 -13.72
N GLY A 127 -4.88 -0.91 -13.63
CA GLY A 127 -5.40 -2.01 -14.45
C GLY A 127 -4.85 -3.39 -14.07
N ARG A 128 -4.34 -3.55 -12.84
CA ARG A 128 -3.79 -4.82 -12.34
C ARG A 128 -3.89 -4.90 -10.80
N PRO A 129 -3.90 -6.11 -10.22
CA PRO A 129 -4.04 -6.28 -8.77
C PRO A 129 -2.93 -5.57 -7.98
N VAL A 130 -3.33 -4.98 -6.86
CA VAL A 130 -2.42 -4.54 -5.79
C VAL A 130 -2.63 -5.46 -4.59
N THR A 131 -1.55 -6.12 -4.15
CA THR A 131 -1.62 -7.08 -3.04
C THR A 131 -1.49 -6.34 -1.70
N PRO A 132 -2.49 -6.43 -0.80
CA PRO A 132 -2.37 -5.86 0.53
C PRO A 132 -1.31 -6.61 1.36
N VAL A 133 -0.50 -5.86 2.13
CA VAL A 133 0.46 -6.38 3.11
C VAL A 133 0.12 -5.77 4.47
N GLY A 134 0.06 -6.59 5.52
CA GLY A 134 -0.25 -6.12 6.87
C GLY A 134 -1.68 -5.62 7.06
N MET A 135 -2.62 -6.02 6.18
CA MET A 135 -4.02 -5.60 6.21
C MET A 135 -4.96 -6.80 6.28
N ASP A 136 -4.93 -7.52 7.39
CA ASP A 136 -5.80 -8.67 7.64
C ASP A 136 -6.64 -8.50 8.92
N VAL A 137 -7.64 -9.36 9.05
CA VAL A 137 -8.59 -9.34 10.17
C VAL A 137 -7.91 -9.60 11.51
N SER A 138 -6.85 -10.42 11.55
CA SER A 138 -6.16 -10.76 12.79
C SER A 138 -5.37 -9.57 13.34
N LEU A 139 -4.64 -8.87 12.46
CA LEU A 139 -3.96 -7.61 12.79
C LEU A 139 -4.95 -6.53 13.19
N TYR A 140 -6.06 -6.41 12.46
CA TYR A 140 -7.12 -5.47 12.83
C TYR A 140 -7.61 -5.75 14.25
N LYS A 141 -7.94 -6.99 14.60
CA LYS A 141 -8.51 -7.32 15.93
C LYS A 141 -7.61 -6.95 17.11
N VAL A 142 -6.30 -7.01 16.94
CA VAL A 142 -5.33 -6.65 18.00
C VAL A 142 -4.90 -5.18 17.94
N GLY A 143 -5.07 -4.53 16.79
CA GLY A 143 -4.71 -3.14 16.57
C GLY A 143 -5.54 -2.15 17.39
N THR A 144 -4.90 -1.05 17.79
CA THR A 144 -5.56 0.01 18.55
C THR A 144 -6.49 0.82 17.63
N LYS A 145 -7.77 0.92 18.02
CA LYS A 145 -8.76 1.67 17.24
C LYS A 145 -8.62 3.16 17.42
N TYR A 146 -8.80 3.92 16.33
CA TYR A 146 -8.88 5.37 16.41
C TYR A 146 -10.10 5.80 17.24
N ARG A 147 -9.97 6.91 17.97
CA ARG A 147 -11.15 7.64 18.45
C ARG A 147 -11.59 8.64 17.40
N GLN A 148 -12.76 8.43 16.82
CA GLN A 148 -13.30 9.28 15.76
C GLN A 148 -14.51 10.07 16.28
N LYS A 149 -14.80 11.19 15.59
CA LYS A 149 -16.07 11.89 15.79
C LYS A 149 -17.21 11.04 15.21
N PRO A 150 -18.42 11.06 15.79
CA PRO A 150 -19.53 10.23 15.34
C PRO A 150 -19.85 10.36 13.85
N GLU A 151 -19.74 11.56 13.28
CA GLU A 151 -20.03 11.80 11.85
C GLU A 151 -19.04 11.06 10.94
N LYS A 152 -17.75 11.11 11.29
CA LYS A 152 -16.69 10.41 10.54
C LYS A 152 -16.80 8.90 10.69
N GLN A 153 -17.20 8.43 11.87
CA GLN A 153 -17.45 7.02 12.14
C GLN A 153 -18.62 6.50 11.26
N GLU A 154 -19.71 7.26 11.14
CA GLU A 154 -20.83 6.89 10.28
C GLU A 154 -20.44 6.84 8.78
N GLU A 155 -19.63 7.80 8.31
CA GLU A 155 -19.08 7.79 6.95
C GLU A 155 -18.20 6.56 6.70
N ASN A 156 -17.32 6.24 7.65
CA ASN A 156 -16.45 5.06 7.58
C ASN A 156 -17.24 3.76 7.60
N LEU A 157 -18.30 3.68 8.41
CA LEU A 157 -19.20 2.52 8.46
C LEU A 157 -19.85 2.29 7.08
N LYS A 158 -20.44 3.33 6.48
CA LYS A 158 -21.05 3.24 5.15
C LYS A 158 -20.04 2.83 4.08
N LEU A 159 -18.81 3.33 4.18
CA LEU A 159 -17.72 2.96 3.29
C LEU A 159 -17.34 1.48 3.45
N ALA A 160 -17.17 1.02 4.68
CA ALA A 160 -16.82 -0.36 5.01
C ALA A 160 -17.91 -1.35 4.57
N GLU A 161 -19.19 -1.03 4.80
CA GLU A 161 -20.33 -1.85 4.36
C GLU A 161 -20.31 -2.07 2.84
N ARG A 162 -20.08 -0.99 2.09
CA ARG A 162 -19.95 -1.07 0.63
C ARG A 162 -18.77 -1.95 0.23
N LEU A 163 -17.60 -1.73 0.84
CA LEU A 163 -16.36 -2.44 0.51
C LEU A 163 -16.40 -3.93 0.90
N ALA A 164 -17.16 -4.30 1.92
CA ALA A 164 -17.39 -5.70 2.28
C ALA A 164 -18.08 -6.48 1.15
N VAL A 165 -18.88 -5.80 0.34
CA VAL A 165 -19.59 -6.40 -0.80
C VAL A 165 -18.80 -6.26 -2.11
N SER A 166 -18.35 -5.05 -2.44
CA SER A 166 -17.81 -4.71 -3.76
C SER A 166 -16.31 -4.41 -3.79
N GLY A 167 -15.64 -4.37 -2.64
CA GLY A 167 -14.21 -4.09 -2.54
C GLY A 167 -13.33 -5.21 -3.11
N PRO A 168 -12.00 -5.03 -3.06
CA PRO A 168 -11.03 -6.04 -3.48
C PRO A 168 -11.28 -7.37 -2.73
N PRO A 169 -11.35 -8.52 -3.41
CA PRO A 169 -11.71 -9.79 -2.77
C PRO A 169 -10.90 -10.14 -1.52
N SER A 170 -9.58 -9.87 -1.54
CA SER A 170 -8.67 -10.10 -0.42
C SER A 170 -8.94 -9.21 0.81
N LEU A 171 -9.66 -8.09 0.65
CA LEU A 171 -9.93 -7.11 1.71
C LEU A 171 -11.39 -7.08 2.17
N ARG A 172 -12.30 -7.83 1.53
CA ARG A 172 -13.72 -7.86 1.92
C ARG A 172 -13.93 -8.35 3.34
N ALA A 173 -13.14 -9.33 3.78
CA ALA A 173 -13.20 -9.84 5.15
C ALA A 173 -12.80 -8.76 6.18
N LEU A 174 -11.77 -7.96 5.87
CA LEU A 174 -11.36 -6.83 6.70
C LEU A 174 -12.45 -5.75 6.73
N ALA A 175 -13.02 -5.38 5.58
CA ALA A 175 -14.13 -4.42 5.50
C ALA A 175 -15.37 -4.87 6.29
N ALA A 176 -15.70 -6.17 6.26
CA ALA A 176 -16.77 -6.74 7.07
C ALA A 176 -16.46 -6.65 8.56
N GLU A 177 -15.21 -6.88 8.96
CA GLU A 177 -14.80 -6.74 10.37
C GLU A 177 -14.85 -5.28 10.85
N ILE A 178 -14.41 -4.33 10.02
CA ILE A 178 -14.55 -2.88 10.30
C ILE A 178 -16.03 -2.52 10.49
N THR A 179 -16.91 -3.04 9.63
CA THR A 179 -18.37 -2.84 9.73
C THR A 179 -18.92 -3.36 11.07
N ARG A 180 -18.53 -4.57 11.49
CA ARG A 180 -18.96 -5.17 12.78
C ARG A 180 -18.53 -4.34 13.99
N ASN A 181 -17.45 -3.58 13.85
CA ASN A 181 -16.93 -2.69 14.88
C ASN A 181 -17.36 -1.23 14.68
N GLY A 182 -18.49 -1.00 13.99
CA GLY A 182 -19.11 0.31 13.89
C GLY A 182 -18.38 1.31 12.97
N GLY A 183 -17.46 0.84 12.12
CA GLY A 183 -16.69 1.70 11.22
C GLY A 183 -15.34 2.15 11.77
N ASP A 184 -14.91 1.63 12.92
CA ASP A 184 -13.62 1.97 13.52
C ASP A 184 -12.45 1.44 12.68
N GLY A 185 -11.42 2.26 12.47
CA GLY A 185 -10.15 1.86 11.85
C GLY A 185 -9.04 1.62 12.88
N CYS A 186 -7.88 1.10 12.48
CA CYS A 186 -6.68 1.02 13.32
C CYS A 186 -5.51 1.82 12.75
N GLU A 187 -4.79 2.52 13.64
CA GLU A 187 -3.53 3.19 13.32
C GLU A 187 -2.50 2.16 12.84
N HIS A 188 -1.99 2.34 11.62
CA HIS A 188 -0.88 1.54 11.09
C HIS A 188 0.38 1.66 11.97
N GLU A 189 0.66 2.83 12.55
CA GLU A 189 1.81 3.05 13.44
C GLU A 189 1.81 2.11 14.65
N THR A 190 0.63 1.65 15.09
CA THR A 190 0.50 0.73 16.23
C THR A 190 0.76 -0.73 15.88
N LEU A 191 0.96 -1.03 14.59
CA LEU A 191 1.19 -2.39 14.08
C LEU A 191 2.58 -2.56 13.45
N TYR A 192 3.45 -1.57 13.65
CA TYR A 192 4.79 -1.55 13.08
C TYR A 192 5.61 -2.76 13.53
N ASP A 193 5.57 -3.07 14.84
CA ASP A 193 6.35 -4.13 15.46
C ASP A 193 5.86 -5.53 15.04
N GLU A 194 4.63 -5.66 14.58
CA GLU A 194 4.03 -6.90 14.09
C GLU A 194 4.28 -7.12 12.59
N VAL A 195 4.14 -6.06 11.79
CA VAL A 195 4.14 -6.19 10.31
C VAL A 195 5.56 -6.19 9.75
N VAL A 196 6.42 -5.25 10.18
CA VAL A 196 7.74 -5.09 9.55
C VAL A 196 8.63 -6.32 9.67
N PRO A 197 8.70 -7.01 10.83
CA PRO A 197 9.50 -8.23 10.95
C PRO A 197 9.08 -9.37 10.02
N THR A 198 7.82 -9.40 9.57
CA THR A 198 7.28 -10.45 8.70
C THR A 198 7.08 -9.99 7.26
N MET A 199 7.43 -8.73 6.96
CA MET A 199 7.17 -8.10 5.67
C MET A 199 7.98 -8.74 4.55
N ALA A 200 9.27 -9.01 4.77
CA ALA A 200 10.14 -9.62 3.77
C ALA A 200 9.58 -10.99 3.30
N ASP A 201 9.20 -11.87 4.22
CA ASP A 201 8.60 -13.17 3.92
C ASP A 201 7.26 -13.04 3.18
N THR A 202 6.46 -12.03 3.54
CA THR A 202 5.19 -11.76 2.87
C THR A 202 5.39 -11.30 1.43
N LEU A 203 6.38 -10.44 1.20
CA LEU A 203 6.75 -9.97 -0.13
C LEU A 203 7.33 -11.10 -0.99
N ASP A 204 8.15 -11.98 -0.42
CA ASP A 204 8.72 -13.12 -1.15
C ASP A 204 7.65 -14.06 -1.70
N ARG A 205 6.60 -14.33 -0.92
CA ARG A 205 5.44 -15.12 -1.39
C ARG A 205 4.74 -14.50 -2.60
N ILE A 206 4.69 -13.18 -2.68
CA ILE A 206 4.11 -12.45 -3.82
C ILE A 206 4.93 -12.67 -5.09
N THR A 207 6.26 -12.64 -4.98
CA THR A 207 7.17 -12.83 -6.13
C THR A 207 7.32 -14.30 -6.54
N ASP A 208 7.17 -15.23 -5.60
CA ASP A 208 7.27 -16.67 -5.85
C ASP A 208 5.99 -17.28 -6.43
N GLY A 209 4.93 -16.48 -6.62
CA GLY A 209 3.65 -16.92 -7.18
C GLY A 209 2.83 -17.80 -6.23
N SER A 210 3.10 -17.73 -4.92
CA SER A 210 2.36 -18.48 -3.90
C SER A 210 1.11 -17.71 -3.49
N ASP A 211 -0.06 -18.34 -3.57
CA ASP A 211 -1.31 -17.79 -3.01
C ASP A 211 -1.09 -17.40 -1.53
N PRO A 212 -1.69 -16.28 -1.06
CA PRO A 212 -1.63 -15.93 0.35
C PRO A 212 -2.20 -17.09 1.19
N PRO A 213 -1.64 -17.35 2.39
CA PRO A 213 -2.11 -18.46 3.21
C PRO A 213 -3.60 -18.30 3.50
N PRO A 214 -4.39 -19.40 3.48
CA PRO A 214 -5.75 -19.34 3.99
C PRO A 214 -5.68 -18.84 5.44
N GLY A 215 -6.52 -17.87 5.78
CA GLY A 215 -6.66 -17.38 7.15
C GLY A 215 -6.89 -18.55 8.12
N PRO A 216 -6.60 -18.36 9.42
CA PRO A 216 -6.72 -19.43 10.41
C PRO A 216 -8.10 -20.08 10.30
N ALA A 217 -8.11 -21.40 10.13
CA ALA A 217 -9.32 -22.19 9.99
C ALA A 217 -10.27 -21.89 11.16
N GLU A 218 -11.53 -21.57 10.85
CA GLU A 218 -12.58 -21.53 11.86
C GLU A 218 -12.57 -22.86 12.62
N GLU A 219 -12.40 -22.81 13.94
CA GLU A 219 -12.55 -23.98 14.79
C GLU A 219 -13.94 -24.58 14.55
N PRO A 220 -14.04 -25.92 14.33
CA PRO A 220 -15.34 -26.56 14.17
C PRO A 220 -16.16 -26.37 15.44
N PRO A 221 -17.50 -26.26 15.32
CA PRO A 221 -18.37 -26.04 16.45
C PRO A 221 -18.19 -27.19 17.46
N ARG A 222 -17.94 -26.83 18.72
CA ARG A 222 -17.94 -27.79 19.83
C ARG A 222 -19.33 -28.42 19.90
N CYS A 223 -19.39 -29.74 19.79
CA CYS A 223 -20.57 -30.48 20.18
C CYS A 223 -20.76 -30.29 21.69
N ASP A 224 -21.87 -29.68 22.07
CA ASP A 224 -22.33 -29.68 23.45
C ASP A 224 -22.78 -31.10 23.82
N ASP A 225 -21.99 -31.77 24.66
CA ASP A 225 -22.43 -32.97 25.37
C ASP A 225 -23.39 -32.54 26.49
N THR A 226 -24.70 -32.53 26.20
CA THR A 226 -25.72 -32.61 27.25
C THR A 226 -25.97 -34.08 27.57
N GLY A 227 -25.54 -34.49 28.76
CA GLY A 227 -25.97 -35.73 29.41
C GLY A 227 -27.40 -35.68 29.97
#